data_AF-A0A368TF60-F1
#
_entry.id   AF-A0A368TF60-F1
#
_cell.length_a   1.000
_cell.length_b   1.000
_cell.length_c   1.000
_cell.angle_alpha   90.00
_cell.angle_beta   90.00
_cell.angle_gamma   90.00
#
_symmetry.space_group_name_H-M   'P 1'
#
loop_
_entity.id
_entity.type
_entity.pdbx_description
1 polymer ?
#
loop_
_entity_poly.entity_id
_entity_poly.type
_entity_poly.pdbx_seq_one_letter_code
_entity_poly.pdbx_strand_id
1 'polypeptide(L)' 'MKLGIVIYSDDSETVWNAFRLGNFALNEGDEVKVFLLARGMCLKIRQSEGSEMCPLSTMKDLYDVISGSDNVVTF' A
#
# COMPACT_ATOMS: atom_id res chain seq x y z
N MET A 1 -15.30 -5.99 -5.87
CA MET A 1 -14.44 -6.82 -4.99
C MET A 1 -13.52 -5.91 -4.20
N LYS A 2 -12.96 -6.37 -3.09
CA LYS A 2 -11.99 -5.64 -2.27
C LYS A 2 -10.58 -6.12 -2.60
N LEU A 3 -9.79 -5.29 -3.26
CA LEU A 3 -8.42 -5.59 -3.65
C LEU A 3 -7.44 -4.95 -2.67
N GLY A 4 -6.61 -5.76 -2.03
CA GLY A 4 -5.47 -5.32 -1.25
C GLY A 4 -4.21 -5.29 -2.12
N ILE A 5 -3.48 -4.19 -2.12
CA ILE A 5 -2.17 -4.07 -2.80
C ILE A 5 -1.13 -3.78 -1.74
N VAL A 6 -0.10 -4.62 -1.64
CA VAL A 6 1.03 -4.43 -0.73
C VAL A 6 2.29 -4.17 -1.55
N ILE A 7 2.93 -3.02 -1.35
CA ILE A 7 4.14 -2.64 -2.07
C ILE A 7 5.31 -2.63 -1.09
N TYR A 8 6.30 -3.49 -1.33
CA TYR A 8 7.55 -3.57 -0.58
C TYR A 8 8.77 -3.10 -1.36
N SER A 9 8.67 -3.04 -2.70
CA SER A 9 9.73 -2.57 -3.58
C SER A 9 9.92 -1.05 -3.53
N ASP A 10 11.16 -0.60 -3.68
CA ASP A 10 11.54 0.80 -3.90
C ASP A 10 11.78 1.13 -5.40
N ASP A 11 11.68 0.13 -6.27
CA ASP A 11 11.78 0.31 -7.71
C ASP A 11 10.58 1.10 -8.26
N SER A 12 10.89 2.21 -8.93
CA SER A 12 9.89 3.15 -9.42
C SER A 12 8.93 2.55 -10.45
N GLU A 13 9.38 1.60 -11.28
CA GLU A 13 8.53 0.95 -12.28
C GLU A 13 7.56 -0.02 -11.61
N THR A 14 8.05 -0.79 -10.64
CA THR A 14 7.24 -1.71 -9.82
C THR A 14 6.15 -0.96 -9.06
N VAL A 15 6.52 0.15 -8.40
CA VAL A 15 5.58 1.03 -7.70
C VAL A 15 4.54 1.61 -8.66
N TRP A 16 4.97 2.08 -9.83
CA TRP A 16 4.08 2.63 -10.85
C TRP A 16 3.08 1.59 -11.37
N ASN A 17 3.55 0.38 -11.65
CA ASN A 17 2.70 -0.72 -12.12
C ASN A 17 1.65 -1.14 -11.08
N ALA A 18 2.01 -1.13 -9.79
CA ALA A 18 1.07 -1.38 -8.70
C ALA A 18 -0.04 -0.32 -8.63
N PHE A 19 0.31 0.96 -8.73
CA PHE A 19 -0.69 2.04 -8.77
C PHE A 19 -1.53 2.01 -10.05
N ARG A 20 -0.94 1.64 -11.19
CA ARG A 20 -1.66 1.46 -12.45
C ARG A 20 -2.72 0.37 -12.32
N LEU A 21 -2.39 -0.77 -11.71
CA LEU A 21 -3.36 -1.83 -11.43
C LEU A 21 -4.46 -1.33 -10.49
N GLY A 22 -4.10 -0.61 -9.42
CA GLY A 22 -5.08 -0.04 -8.50
C GLY A 22 -6.07 0.90 -9.20
N ASN A 23 -5.58 1.81 -10.05
CA ASN A 23 -6.45 2.72 -10.81
C ASN A 23 -7.36 1.98 -11.81
N PHE A 24 -6.85 0.92 -12.44
CA PHE A 24 -7.66 0.08 -13.32
C PHE A 24 -8.79 -0.60 -12.53
N ALA A 25 -8.48 -1.24 -11.39
CA ALA A 25 -9.47 -1.89 -10.55
C ALA A 25 -10.53 -0.90 -10.00
N LEU A 26 -10.11 0.31 -9.61
CA LEU A 26 -11.03 1.38 -9.21
C LEU A 26 -12.02 1.76 -10.33
N ASN A 27 -11.55 1.82 -11.58
CA ASN A 27 -12.42 2.13 -12.73
C ASN A 27 -13.42 1.01 -13.04
N GLU A 28 -13.08 -0.23 -12.74
CA GLU A 28 -13.98 -1.39 -12.86
C GLU A 28 -15.00 -1.48 -11.69
N GLY A 29 -14.89 -0.59 -10.70
CA GLY A 29 -15.81 -0.53 -9.55
C GLY A 29 -15.35 -1.35 -8.32
N ASP A 30 -14.09 -1.79 -8.28
CA ASP A 30 -13.52 -2.45 -7.12
C ASP A 30 -13.09 -1.44 -6.03
N GLU A 31 -13.09 -1.88 -4.77
CA GLU A 31 -12.53 -1.11 -3.65
C GLU A 31 -11.06 -1.50 -3.48
N VAL A 32 -10.14 -0.53 -3.65
CA VAL A 32 -8.70 -0.79 -3.58
C VAL A 32 -8.09 -0.17 -2.32
N LYS A 33 -7.35 -0.98 -1.56
CA LYS A 33 -6.53 -0.51 -0.43
C LYS A 33 -5.07 -0.80 -0.70
N VAL A 34 -4.23 0.23 -0.61
CA VAL A 34 -2.79 0.13 -0.85
C VAL A 34 -2.02 0.28 0.45
N PHE A 35 -1.08 -0.63 0.71
CA PHE A 35 -0.18 -0.60 1.85
C PHE A 35 1.27 -0.50 1.40
N LEU A 36 1.97 0.57 1.80
CA LEU A 36 3.38 0.79 1.48
C LEU A 36 4.27 0.37 2.66
N LEU A 37 4.95 -0.77 2.56
CA LEU A 37 5.82 -1.29 3.62
C LEU A 37 7.04 -0.39 3.89
N ALA A 38 7.59 0.21 2.83
CA ALA A 38 8.87 0.92 2.91
C ALA A 38 8.81 2.23 3.71
N ARG A 39 7.68 2.98 3.72
CA ARG A 39 7.68 4.35 4.28
C ARG A 39 7.64 4.39 5.80
N GLY A 40 6.95 3.48 6.48
CA GLY A 40 6.90 3.46 7.95
C GLY A 40 8.24 3.17 8.61
N MET A 41 9.02 2.25 8.03
CA MET A 41 10.37 1.92 8.50
C MET A 41 11.41 2.96 8.05
N CYS A 42 11.36 3.42 6.79
CA CYS A 42 12.27 4.47 6.30
C CYS A 42 12.14 5.77 7.09
N LEU A 43 10.93 6.19 7.46
CA LEU A 43 10.73 7.42 8.26
C LEU A 43 11.30 7.27 9.68
N LYS A 44 11.11 6.11 10.32
CA LYS A 44 11.72 5.80 11.63
C LYS A 44 13.25 5.80 11.57
N ILE A 45 13.85 5.20 10.54
CA ILE A 45 15.32 5.16 10.35
C ILE A 45 15.86 6.58 10.08
N ARG A 46 15.11 7.41 9.34
CA ARG A 46 15.52 8.77 8.97
C ARG A 46 15.16 9.83 10.01
N GLN A 47 14.64 9.44 11.18
CA GLN A 47 14.14 10.34 12.23
C GLN A 47 13.20 11.43 11.67
N SER A 48 12.40 11.08 10.67
CA SER A 48 11.49 12.01 10.02
C SER A 48 10.06 11.70 10.45
N GLU A 49 9.31 12.73 10.82
CA GLU A 49 7.92 12.57 11.23
C GLU A 49 7.04 12.23 10.01
N GLY A 50 6.01 11.40 10.24
CA GLY A 50 5.02 11.09 9.22
C GLY A 50 4.33 12.38 8.74
N SER A 51 4.07 12.48 7.44
CA SER A 51 3.27 13.58 6.92
C SER A 51 1.78 13.23 6.93
N GLU A 52 0.90 14.22 6.83
CA GLU A 52 -0.55 13.97 6.67
C GLU A 52 -0.86 13.07 5.46
N MET A 53 0.01 13.12 4.44
CA MET A 53 -0.11 12.31 3.22
C MET A 53 0.45 10.88 3.39
N CYS A 54 1.30 10.64 4.40
CA CYS A 54 1.87 9.32 4.71
C CYS A 54 2.08 9.15 6.22
N PRO A 55 1.02 8.77 6.94
CA PRO A 55 1.12 8.42 8.35
C PRO A 55 1.99 7.17 8.54
N LEU A 56 2.53 7.01 9.76
CA LEU A 56 3.28 5.82 10.13
C LEU A 56 2.34 4.62 10.20
N SER A 57 2.45 3.72 9.23
CA SER A 57 1.71 2.46 9.23
C SER A 57 2.32 1.45 10.21
N THR A 58 1.45 0.66 10.85
CA THR A 58 1.79 -0.40 11.79
C THR A 58 1.56 -1.79 11.19
N MET A 59 2.07 -2.83 11.84
CA MET A 59 1.76 -4.22 11.46
C MET A 59 0.27 -4.55 11.58
N LYS A 60 -0.47 -3.84 12.45
CA LYS A 60 -1.91 -3.98 12.57
C LYS A 60 -2.61 -3.46 11.31
N ASP A 61 -2.18 -2.32 10.78
CA ASP A 61 -2.74 -1.75 9.56
C ASP A 61 -2.52 -2.68 8.34
N LEU A 62 -1.36 -3.36 8.29
CA LEU A 62 -1.11 -4.39 7.28
C LEU A 62 -2.09 -5.57 7.43
N TYR A 63 -2.28 -6.05 8.66
CA TYR A 63 -3.24 -7.12 8.93
C TYR A 63 -4.68 -6.72 8.58
N ASP A 64 -5.07 -5.47 8.84
CA ASP A 64 -6.40 -4.95 8.52
C ASP A 64 -6.64 -4.84 7.01
N VAL A 65 -5.58 -4.54 6.24
CA VAL A 65 -5.63 -4.60 4.76
C VAL A 65 -5.80 -6.04 4.29
N ILE A 66 -5.00 -6.97 4.81
CA ILE A 66 -5.06 -8.38 4.37
C ILE A 66 -6.39 -9.02 4.75
N SER A 67 -6.87 -8.80 5.98
CA SER A 67 -8.11 -9.40 6.50
C SER A 67 -9.37 -8.78 5.87
N GLY A 68 -9.31 -7.52 5.45
CA GLY A 68 -10.43 -6.81 4.85
C GLY A 68 -10.55 -6.95 3.32
N SER A 69 -9.60 -7.60 2.66
CA SER A 69 -9.56 -7.75 1.20
C SER A 69 -10.00 -9.16 0.77
N ASP A 70 -10.73 -9.23 -0.35
CA ASP A 70 -11.10 -10.50 -0.99
C ASP A 70 -9.87 -11.14 -1.66
N ASN A 71 -8.99 -10.32 -2.22
CA ASN A 71 -7.73 -10.73 -2.83
C ASN A 71 -6.62 -9.76 -2.47
N VAL A 72 -5.39 -10.26 -2.33
CA VAL A 72 -4.20 -9.46 -2.05
C VAL A 72 -3.12 -9.72 -3.09
N VAL A 73 -2.55 -8.65 -3.63
CA VAL A 73 -1.45 -8.70 -4.60
C VAL A 73 -0.25 -7.94 -4.03
N THR A 74 0.95 -8.51 -4.16
CA THR A 74 2.19 -7.97 -3.60
C THR A 74 3.15 -7.57 -4.72
N PHE A 75 3.74 -6.38 -4.61
CA PHE A 75 4.69 -5.78 -5.56
C PHE A 75 6.02 -5.41 -4.90
#